data_AF-A0A344L1B8-F1
#
_entry.id   AF-A0A344L1B8-F1
#
_cell.length_a   1.000
_cell.length_b   1.000
_cell.length_c   1.000
_cell.angle_alpha   90.00
_cell.angle_beta   90.00
_cell.angle_gamma   90.00
#
_symmetry.space_group_name_H-M   'P 1'
#
loop_
_entity.id
_entity.type
_entity.pdbx_description
1 polymer ?
#
loop_
_entity_poly.entity_id
_entity_poly.type
_entity_poly.pdbx_seq_one_letter_code
_entity_poly.pdbx_strand_id
1 'polypeptide(L)' 'MTTSRRGRTIEGAQTLVIIVAIPLGLIPLIRWILSEDHGGLFRWFFGSLSGVLGYAAPIIVLAVAFLLVMLLEAVKKKGA' A
#
# COMPACT_ATOMS: atom_id res chain seq x y z
N MET A 1 13.91 24.79 -5.57
CA MET A 1 13.40 23.88 -6.61
C MET A 1 11.97 24.26 -6.93
N THR A 2 11.65 24.55 -8.19
CA THR A 2 10.28 24.83 -8.65
C THR A 2 9.61 23.52 -9.09
N THR A 3 8.95 22.81 -8.17
CA THR A 3 8.20 21.61 -8.54
C THR A 3 7.06 21.95 -9.50
N SER A 4 7.17 21.41 -10.72
CA SER A 4 6.14 21.51 -11.76
C SER A 4 4.81 20.97 -11.21
N ARG A 5 3.67 21.43 -11.76
CA ARG A 5 2.35 20.94 -11.32
C ARG A 5 2.29 19.40 -11.37
N ARG A 6 2.85 18.82 -12.44
CA ARG A 6 2.98 17.36 -12.64
C ARG A 6 3.76 16.67 -11.51
N GLY A 7 4.87 17.25 -11.05
CA GLY A 7 5.65 16.72 -9.92
C GLY A 7 4.80 16.64 -8.64
N ARG A 8 4.16 17.75 -8.26
CA ARG A 8 3.28 17.81 -7.07
C ARG A 8 2.07 16.87 -7.16
N THR A 9 1.49 16.70 -8.34
CA THR A 9 0.41 15.71 -8.54
C THR A 9 0.90 14.27 -8.33
N ILE A 10 2.12 13.94 -8.80
CA ILE A 10 2.71 12.61 -8.59
C ILE A 10 3.07 12.38 -7.12
N GLU A 11 3.65 13.38 -6.44
CA GLU A 11 3.96 13.34 -5.01
C GLU A 11 2.69 13.12 -4.16
N GLY A 12 1.59 13.80 -4.50
CA GLY A 12 0.28 13.58 -3.89
C GLY A 12 -0.26 12.16 -4.14
N ALA A 13 -0.14 11.64 -5.37
CA ALA A 13 -0.57 10.29 -5.70
C ALA A 13 0.25 9.21 -4.96
N GLN A 14 1.57 9.37 -4.87
CA GLN A 14 2.44 8.49 -4.08
C GLN A 14 2.04 8.50 -2.59
N THR A 15 1.75 9.70 -2.05
CA THR A 15 1.28 9.87 -0.66
C THR A 15 -0.06 9.16 -0.42
N LEU A 16 -1.04 9.28 -1.32
CA LEU A 16 -2.33 8.60 -1.22
C LEU A 16 -2.18 7.07 -1.27
N VAL A 17 -1.32 6.54 -2.15
CA VAL A 17 -1.05 5.09 -2.21
C VAL A 17 -0.48 4.59 -0.88
N ILE A 18 0.44 5.33 -0.25
CA ILE A 18 1.02 4.96 1.05
C ILE A 18 -0.04 5.00 2.17
N ILE A 19 -0.88 6.05 2.20
CA ILE A 19 -1.96 6.21 3.19
C ILE A 19 -2.97 5.04 3.13
N VAL A 20 -3.23 4.49 1.95
CA VAL A 20 -4.14 3.32 1.77
C VAL A 20 -3.42 1.99 2.03
N ALA A 21 -2.14 1.87 1.65
CA ALA A 21 -1.36 0.63 1.80
C ALA A 21 -1.02 0.29 3.27
N ILE A 22 -0.88 1.29 4.14
CA ILE A 22 -0.61 1.07 5.57
C ILE A 22 -1.77 0.31 6.27
N PRO A 23 -3.03 0.77 6.25
CA PRO A 23 -4.15 0.08 6.92
C PRO A 23 -4.61 -1.21 6.24
N LEU A 24 -4.32 -1.40 4.95
CA LEU A 24 -4.72 -2.61 4.19
C LEU A 24 -3.59 -3.63 3.98
N GLY A 25 -2.33 -3.26 4.26
CA GLY A 25 -1.16 -4.14 4.08
C GLY A 25 -0.30 -4.23 5.33
N LEU A 26 0.21 -3.09 5.83
CA LEU A 26 1.18 -3.09 6.94
C LEU A 26 0.54 -3.43 8.30
N ILE A 27 -0.56 -2.75 8.68
CA ILE A 27 -1.23 -2.98 9.96
C ILE A 27 -1.78 -4.42 10.09
N PRO A 28 -2.44 -5.01 9.06
CA PRO A 28 -2.94 -6.39 9.14
C PRO A 28 -1.80 -7.41 9.26
N LEU A 29 -0.71 -7.23 8.51
CA LEU A 29 0.47 -8.11 8.58
C LEU A 29 1.10 -8.09 9.99
N ILE A 30 1.22 -6.91 10.59
CA ILE A 30 1.72 -6.76 11.97
C ILE A 30 0.77 -7.41 12.99
N ARG A 31 -0.55 -7.22 12.87
CA ARG A 31 -1.54 -7.82 13.80
C ARG A 31 -1.57 -9.35 13.76
N TRP A 32 -1.38 -9.96 12.59
CA TRP A 32 -1.25 -11.41 12.52
C TRP A 32 0.02 -11.87 13.23
N ILE A 33 1.18 -11.30 12.85
CA ILE A 33 2.51 -11.65 13.38
C ILE A 33 2.62 -11.48 14.91
N LEU A 34 1.95 -10.49 15.49
CA LEU A 34 2.09 -10.16 16.91
C LEU A 34 0.92 -10.60 17.80
N SER A 35 -0.19 -11.08 17.25
CA SER A 35 -1.41 -11.30 18.06
C SER A 35 -2.35 -12.40 17.56
N GLU A 36 -2.06 -13.05 16.42
CA GLU A 36 -2.98 -13.98 15.73
C GLU A 36 -4.40 -13.38 15.49
N ASP A 37 -4.52 -12.05 15.51
CA ASP A 37 -5.82 -11.37 15.47
C ASP A 37 -6.16 -10.96 14.04
N HIS A 38 -7.16 -11.65 13.50
CA HIS A 38 -7.62 -11.53 12.11
C HIS A 38 -8.67 -10.42 11.93
N GLY A 39 -8.86 -9.50 12.90
CA GLY A 39 -9.85 -8.42 12.86
C GLY A 39 -9.34 -7.06 12.37
N GLY A 40 -10.17 -6.31 11.60
CA GLY A 40 -9.92 -4.91 11.24
C GLY A 40 -10.46 -4.49 9.88
N LEU A 41 -10.05 -3.30 9.40
CA LEU A 41 -10.38 -2.76 8.06
C LEU A 41 -10.06 -3.75 6.93
N PHE A 42 -8.99 -4.54 7.09
CA PHE A 42 -8.61 -5.58 6.15
C PHE A 42 -9.65 -6.70 6.07
N ARG A 43 -10.17 -7.19 7.20
CA ARG A 43 -11.26 -8.18 7.23
C ARG A 43 -12.57 -7.61 6.65
N TRP A 44 -12.77 -6.30 6.72
CA TRP A 44 -13.91 -5.63 6.09
C TRP A 44 -13.77 -5.56 4.56
N PHE A 45 -12.55 -5.35 4.03
CA PHE A 45 -12.28 -5.33 2.58
C PHE A 45 -12.16 -6.72 1.94
N PHE A 46 -11.50 -7.67 2.60
CA PHE A 46 -11.10 -8.97 2.02
C PHE A 46 -11.80 -10.18 2.66
N GLY A 47 -12.70 -9.97 3.62
CA GLY A 47 -13.36 -11.03 4.38
C GLY A 47 -12.43 -11.72 5.39
N SER A 48 -12.91 -12.83 5.96
CA SER A 48 -12.13 -13.64 6.92
C SER A 48 -11.17 -14.59 6.19
N LEU A 49 -10.00 -14.08 5.82
CA LEU A 49 -8.88 -14.90 5.36
C LEU A 49 -8.18 -15.56 6.55
N SER A 50 -7.79 -16.83 6.40
CA SER A 50 -7.10 -17.62 7.43
C SER A 50 -5.94 -18.43 6.83
N GLY A 51 -5.06 -18.95 7.69
CA GLY A 51 -3.86 -19.65 7.26
C GLY A 51 -2.99 -18.79 6.35
N VAL A 52 -2.39 -19.39 5.31
CA VAL A 52 -1.47 -18.73 4.36
C VAL A 52 -2.06 -17.47 3.72
N LEU A 53 -3.38 -17.42 3.50
CA LEU A 53 -4.03 -16.25 2.87
C LEU A 53 -4.02 -15.00 3.77
N GLY A 54 -3.96 -15.17 5.10
CA GLY A 54 -3.75 -14.06 6.04
C GLY A 54 -2.39 -13.37 5.90
N TYR A 55 -1.41 -14.05 5.29
CA TYR A 55 -0.06 -13.55 5.02
C TYR A 55 0.05 -13.04 3.59
N ALA A 56 -0.39 -13.85 2.62
CA ALA A 56 -0.25 -13.55 1.20
C ALA A 56 -0.98 -12.27 0.79
N ALA A 57 -2.22 -12.08 1.24
CA ALA A 57 -3.03 -10.94 0.82
C ALA A 57 -2.47 -9.56 1.27
N PRO A 58 -2.12 -9.31 2.56
CA PRO A 58 -1.50 -8.03 2.93
C PRO A 58 -0.11 -7.83 2.33
N ILE A 59 0.67 -8.90 2.11
CA ILE A 59 1.95 -8.83 1.39
C ILE A 59 1.74 -8.41 -0.08
N ILE A 60 0.72 -8.95 -0.75
CA ILE A 60 0.34 -8.56 -2.13
C ILE A 60 -0.12 -7.10 -2.17
N VAL A 61 -0.90 -6.64 -1.20
CA VAL A 61 -1.30 -5.21 -1.09
C VAL A 61 -0.08 -4.29 -0.99
N LEU A 62 0.91 -4.64 -0.17
CA LEU A 62 2.17 -3.89 -0.07
C LEU A 62 2.98 -3.94 -1.37
N ALA A 63 3.10 -5.12 -2.00
CA ALA A 63 3.82 -5.27 -3.26
C ALA A 63 3.21 -4.43 -4.40
N VAL A 64 1.87 -4.43 -4.52
CA VAL A 64 1.15 -3.57 -5.48
C VAL A 64 1.36 -2.09 -5.16
N ALA A 65 1.32 -1.68 -3.89
CA ALA A 65 1.59 -0.31 -3.50
C ALA A 65 3.02 0.15 -3.85
N PHE A 66 4.04 -0.69 -3.62
CA PHE A 66 5.41 -0.41 -4.04
C PHE A 66 5.53 -0.32 -5.57
N LEU A 67 4.91 -1.22 -6.33
CA LEU A 67 4.91 -1.17 -7.80
C LEU A 67 4.25 0.12 -8.33
N LEU A 68 3.14 0.56 -7.73
CA LEU A 68 2.48 1.82 -8.08
C LEU A 68 3.38 3.03 -7.79
N VAL A 69 4.04 3.08 -6.62
CA VAL A 69 4.98 4.16 -6.27
C VAL A 69 6.20 4.18 -7.20
N MET A 70 6.75 3.01 -7.56
CA MET A 70 7.85 2.89 -8.53
C MET A 70 7.43 3.32 -9.94
N LEU A 71 6.23 2.96 -10.40
CA LEU A 71 5.70 3.37 -11.71
C LEU A 71 5.48 4.88 -11.76
N LEU A 72 4.89 5.46 -10.72
CA LEU A 72 4.74 6.90 -10.55
C LEU A 72 6.10 7.62 -10.57
N GLU A 73 7.11 7.06 -9.89
CA GLU A 73 8.46 7.60 -9.87
C GLU A 73 9.15 7.52 -11.24
N ALA A 74 8.95 6.43 -11.99
CA ALA A 74 9.45 6.28 -13.35
C ALA A 74 8.77 7.27 -14.32
N VAL A 75 7.46 7.51 -14.17
CA VAL A 75 6.73 8.53 -14.95
C VAL A 75 7.15 9.95 -14.60
N LYS A 76 7.53 10.21 -13.33
CA LYS A 76 8.13 11.48 -12.89
C LYS A 76 9.49 11.70 -13.56
N LYS A 77 10.37 10.68 -13.51
CA LYS A 77 11.73 10.72 -14.09
C LYS A 77 11.77 10.76 -15.62
N LYS A 78 10.78 10.18 -16.32
CA LYS A 78 10.60 10.33 -17.77
C LYS A 78 9.91 11.64 -18.20
N GLY A 79 9.54 12.49 -17.25
CA GLY A 79 8.77 13.71 -17.47
C GLY A 79 9.41 14.97 -16.88
N ALA A 80 10.71 14.91 -16.62
CA ALA A 80 11.58 15.95 -16.07
C ALA A 80 12.84 16.06 -16.92
#